data_AF-A0AAV5EM83-F1
#
_entry.id   AF-A0AAV5EM83-F1
#
_cell.length_a   1.000
_cell.length_b   1.000
_cell.length_c   1.000
_cell.angle_alpha   90.00
_cell.angle_beta   90.00
_cell.angle_gamma   90.00
#
_symmetry.space_group_name_H-M   'P 1'
#
loop_
_entity.id
_entity.type
_entity.pdbx_description
1 polymer ?
#
loop_
_entity_poly.entity_id
_entity_poly.type
_entity_poly.pdbx_seq_one_letter_code
_entity_poly.pdbx_strand_id
1 'polypeptide(L)'
;MRVDSPVPARTEALREAQQLKGFLLWIAEWSARWGRLEDVTAILPIPFTYHTAPACAYPCRHLQLYSVVEVEALRGGGLLTWPVDVYGVVAVRDTADRCLNIVFYRSRENCQTLNGTDRFLELVGPTRAVVVSESLPYPVTVEVELKVRGGAVESEDRCLSFVAAPLSVDLDHQNHHPSSSERRRRSYTSKCSTLTFSFERIASSVEATIFIRVVEGSWPDGARGQITALFSPALGERDESIKLLACVWS
;
A
#
# COMPACT_ATOMS: atom_id res chain seq x y z
N MET A 1 -27.27 -37.06 -1.17
CA MET A 1 -26.45 -36.30 -2.14
C MET A 1 -26.53 -34.82 -1.78
N ARG A 2 -25.47 -34.25 -1.20
CA ARG A 2 -25.35 -32.79 -1.07
C ARG A 2 -24.92 -32.27 -2.44
N VAL A 3 -25.73 -31.40 -3.01
CA VAL A 3 -25.38 -30.65 -4.22
C VAL A 3 -24.47 -29.52 -3.76
N ASP A 4 -23.17 -29.66 -4.02
CA ASP A 4 -22.23 -28.56 -3.84
C ASP A 4 -22.69 -27.41 -4.73
N SER A 5 -23.06 -26.31 -4.08
CA SER A 5 -23.60 -25.13 -4.77
C SER A 5 -22.45 -24.36 -5.43
N PRO A 6 -22.54 -23.93 -6.71
CA PRO A 6 -21.47 -23.23 -7.44
C PRO A 6 -21.33 -21.74 -7.05
N VAL A 7 -21.66 -21.40 -5.81
CA VAL A 7 -21.65 -20.04 -5.24
C VAL A 7 -20.28 -19.32 -5.31
N PRO A 8 -19.11 -19.98 -5.20
CA PRO A 8 -17.82 -19.29 -5.21
C PRO A 8 -17.52 -18.57 -6.53
N ALA A 9 -17.74 -19.23 -7.68
CA ALA A 9 -17.35 -18.72 -8.99
C ALA A 9 -18.18 -17.48 -9.42
N ARG A 10 -19.49 -17.49 -9.14
CA ARG A 10 -20.37 -16.33 -9.41
C ARG A 10 -19.98 -15.11 -8.58
N THR A 11 -19.53 -15.33 -7.35
CA THR A 11 -19.10 -14.26 -6.44
C THR A 11 -17.76 -13.67 -6.87
N GLU A 12 -16.85 -14.48 -7.38
CA GLU A 12 -15.55 -14.05 -7.91
C GLU A 12 -15.70 -13.21 -9.18
N ALA A 13 -16.48 -13.67 -10.15
CA ALA A 13 -16.75 -12.93 -11.38
C ALA A 13 -17.42 -11.56 -11.12
N LEU A 14 -18.31 -11.48 -10.12
CA LEU A 14 -18.91 -10.21 -9.69
C LEU A 14 -17.86 -9.25 -9.09
N ARG A 15 -16.88 -9.76 -8.33
CA ARG A 15 -15.79 -8.95 -7.77
C ARG A 15 -14.88 -8.42 -8.86
N GLU A 16 -14.52 -9.24 -9.85
CA GLU A 16 -13.73 -8.81 -11.01
C GLU A 16 -14.44 -7.73 -11.82
N ALA A 17 -15.73 -7.93 -12.10
CA ALA A 17 -16.55 -6.93 -12.78
C ALA A 17 -16.61 -5.61 -12.01
N GLN A 18 -16.65 -5.67 -10.67
CA GLN A 18 -16.66 -4.47 -9.83
C GLN A 18 -15.31 -3.75 -9.81
N GLN A 19 -14.19 -4.48 -9.88
CA GLN A 19 -12.85 -3.91 -10.02
C GLN A 19 -12.64 -3.27 -11.40
N LEU A 20 -13.05 -3.96 -12.48
CA LEU A 20 -13.06 -3.40 -13.84
C LEU A 20 -13.91 -2.13 -13.92
N LYS A 21 -15.09 -2.13 -13.27
CA LYS A 21 -15.92 -0.92 -13.16
C LYS A 21 -15.17 0.21 -12.45
N GLY A 22 -14.39 -0.10 -11.40
CA GLY A 22 -13.53 0.87 -10.73
C GLY A 22 -12.52 1.52 -11.67
N PHE A 23 -11.81 0.73 -12.48
CA PHE A 23 -10.87 1.25 -13.48
C PHE A 23 -11.55 2.10 -14.56
N LEU A 24 -12.69 1.65 -15.09
CA LEU A 24 -13.44 2.40 -16.09
C LEU A 24 -13.96 3.73 -15.53
N LEU A 25 -14.42 3.76 -14.28
CA LEU A 25 -14.81 4.99 -13.60
C LEU A 25 -13.61 5.93 -13.44
N TRP A 26 -12.44 5.41 -13.06
CA TRP A 26 -11.22 6.22 -13.00
C TRP A 26 -10.88 6.84 -14.35
N ILE A 27 -10.91 6.05 -15.43
CA ILE A 27 -10.63 6.54 -16.78
C ILE A 27 -11.60 7.66 -17.15
N ALA A 28 -12.90 7.46 -16.91
CA ALA A 28 -13.91 8.44 -17.24
C ALA A 28 -13.75 9.77 -16.47
N GLU A 29 -13.34 9.69 -15.20
CA GLU A 29 -13.31 10.86 -14.32
C GLU A 29 -11.97 11.59 -14.32
N TRP A 30 -10.86 10.88 -14.51
CA TRP A 30 -9.52 11.40 -14.25
C TRP A 30 -8.58 11.43 -15.45
N SER A 31 -8.78 10.58 -16.46
CA SER A 31 -7.78 10.41 -17.51
C SER A 31 -7.47 11.68 -18.30
N ALA A 32 -8.48 12.53 -18.51
CA ALA A 32 -8.33 13.80 -19.22
C ALA A 32 -7.44 14.81 -18.46
N ARG A 33 -7.32 14.69 -17.14
CA ARG A 33 -6.58 15.63 -16.29
C ARG A 33 -5.24 15.07 -15.81
N TRP A 34 -5.19 13.77 -15.56
CA TRP A 34 -4.10 13.12 -14.82
C TRP A 34 -3.38 12.04 -15.61
N GLY A 35 -3.74 11.82 -16.88
CA GLY A 35 -3.02 10.91 -17.78
C GLY A 35 -3.62 9.51 -17.84
N ARG A 36 -2.77 8.51 -18.11
CA ARG A 36 -3.16 7.11 -18.26
C ARG A 36 -3.34 6.46 -16.90
N LEU A 37 -4.13 5.37 -16.88
CA LEU A 37 -4.29 4.58 -15.67
C LEU A 37 -2.92 4.05 -15.21
N GLU A 38 -2.08 3.57 -16.11
CA GLU A 38 -0.77 3.03 -15.73
C GLU A 38 0.28 4.09 -15.31
N ASP A 39 -0.03 5.39 -15.37
CA ASP A 39 0.94 6.44 -15.06
C ASP A 39 1.35 6.41 -13.58
N VAL A 40 2.66 6.43 -13.36
CA VAL A 40 3.29 6.53 -12.03
C VAL A 40 3.45 7.99 -11.65
N THR A 41 3.33 8.30 -10.36
CA THR A 41 3.45 9.68 -9.85
C THR A 41 4.75 10.33 -10.34
N ALA A 42 4.62 11.50 -10.97
CA ALA A 42 5.75 12.35 -11.33
C ALA A 42 6.19 13.26 -10.17
N ILE A 43 5.41 13.29 -9.08
CA ILE A 43 5.77 14.01 -7.86
C ILE A 43 6.89 13.21 -7.20
N LEU A 44 8.09 13.80 -7.25
CA LEU A 44 9.27 13.21 -6.64
C LEU A 44 9.09 13.12 -5.12
N PRO A 45 9.76 12.15 -4.46
CA PRO A 45 9.95 12.23 -3.03
C PRO A 45 10.65 13.57 -2.69
N ILE A 46 10.57 14.00 -1.43
CA ILE A 46 11.42 15.09 -0.92
C ILE A 46 11.24 16.49 -1.59
N PRO A 47 10.09 16.88 -2.19
CA PRO A 47 10.02 18.01 -3.13
C PRO A 47 10.43 19.37 -2.54
N PHE A 48 10.39 19.51 -1.21
CA PHE A 48 10.70 20.77 -0.49
C PHE A 48 11.88 20.66 0.49
N THR A 49 12.73 19.63 0.38
CA THR A 49 13.85 19.47 1.33
C THR A 49 15.01 20.41 1.07
N TYR A 50 15.23 20.78 -0.20
CA TYR A 50 16.33 21.67 -0.60
C TYR A 50 15.84 23.06 -1.05
N HIS A 51 14.52 23.29 -1.01
CA HIS A 51 13.90 24.53 -1.43
C HIS A 51 12.98 25.04 -0.32
N THR A 52 12.93 26.36 -0.14
CA THR A 52 11.96 26.98 0.76
C THR A 52 10.56 26.53 0.34
N ALA A 53 9.80 25.99 1.29
CA ALA A 53 8.40 25.65 1.04
C ALA A 53 7.68 26.90 0.51
N PRO A 54 6.83 26.78 -0.53
CA PRO A 54 6.10 27.92 -1.07
C PRO A 54 5.23 28.54 0.03
N ALA A 55 4.93 29.84 -0.07
CA ALA A 55 4.11 30.54 0.93
C ALA A 55 2.70 29.94 1.10
N CYS A 56 2.24 29.15 0.13
CA CYS A 56 0.99 28.40 0.18
C CYS A 56 1.13 26.97 0.71
N ALA A 57 2.30 26.56 1.21
CA ALA A 57 2.47 25.26 1.86
C ALA A 57 1.79 25.27 3.23
N TYR A 58 0.98 24.26 3.49
CA TYR A 58 0.33 24.05 4.78
C TYR A 58 0.32 22.55 5.12
N PRO A 59 0.25 22.19 6.41
CA PRO A 59 0.11 20.80 6.82
C PRO A 59 -1.13 20.16 6.20
N CYS A 60 -0.97 18.94 5.66
CA CYS A 60 -2.06 18.21 5.02
C CYS A 60 -2.45 16.96 5.83
N ARG A 61 -3.63 16.42 5.52
CA ARG A 61 -3.99 15.06 5.95
C ARG A 61 -3.24 14.05 5.12
N HIS A 62 -2.54 13.13 5.78
CA HIS A 62 -1.84 12.04 5.11
C HIS A 62 -2.31 10.68 5.62
N LEU A 63 -2.16 9.66 4.77
CA LEU A 63 -2.32 8.27 5.12
C LEU A 63 -0.93 7.64 5.25
N GLN A 64 -0.52 7.32 6.47
CA GLN A 64 0.71 6.59 6.71
C GLN A 64 0.45 5.11 6.51
N LEU A 65 1.00 4.55 5.43
CA LEU A 65 1.07 3.11 5.24
C LEU A 65 2.20 2.56 6.09
N TYR A 66 1.91 1.60 6.96
CA TYR A 66 2.96 0.88 7.64
C TYR A 66 3.56 -0.17 6.70
N SER A 67 4.81 -0.54 6.95
CA SER A 67 5.66 -1.43 6.14
C SER A 67 5.17 -2.89 6.00
N VAL A 68 3.87 -3.15 6.17
CA VAL A 68 3.31 -4.47 6.42
C VAL A 68 2.02 -4.63 5.60
N VAL A 69 2.17 -5.18 4.40
CA VAL A 69 1.07 -5.82 3.67
C VAL A 69 1.20 -7.31 3.88
N GLU A 70 0.28 -7.89 4.64
CA GLU A 70 0.31 -9.30 5.01
C GLU A 70 -0.49 -10.15 4.02
N VAL A 71 0.11 -11.22 3.50
CA VAL A 71 -0.58 -12.28 2.76
C VAL A 71 -1.09 -13.32 3.75
N GLU A 72 -2.29 -13.11 4.30
CA GLU A 72 -2.77 -13.89 5.46
C GLU A 72 -3.06 -15.36 5.14
N ALA A 73 -3.55 -15.64 3.93
CA ALA A 73 -3.93 -16.99 3.52
C ALA A 73 -3.68 -17.20 2.03
N LEU A 74 -3.11 -18.36 1.67
CA LEU A 74 -3.14 -18.86 0.29
C LEU A 74 -4.42 -19.69 0.10
N ARG A 75 -5.18 -19.39 -0.94
CA ARG A 75 -6.43 -20.06 -1.32
C ARG A 75 -6.24 -20.67 -2.70
N GLY A 76 -6.61 -21.94 -2.87
CA GLY A 76 -6.44 -22.62 -4.16
C GLY A 76 -6.43 -24.14 -4.11
N GLY A 77 -7.05 -24.77 -3.09
CA GLY A 77 -7.23 -26.23 -3.05
C GLY A 77 -5.92 -27.05 -3.13
N GLY A 78 -4.82 -26.54 -2.55
CA GLY A 78 -3.52 -27.22 -2.56
C GLY A 78 -2.58 -26.85 -3.72
N LEU A 79 -3.01 -26.01 -4.68
CA LEU A 79 -2.13 -25.57 -5.78
C LEU A 79 -1.01 -24.63 -5.33
N LEU A 80 -1.23 -23.85 -4.28
CA LEU A 80 -0.26 -22.91 -3.73
C LEU A 80 0.06 -23.33 -2.31
N THR A 81 1.32 -23.66 -2.07
CA THR A 81 1.85 -23.98 -0.74
C THR A 81 3.06 -23.09 -0.49
N TRP A 82 3.26 -22.72 0.77
CA TRP A 82 4.46 -21.98 1.14
C TRP A 82 5.71 -22.86 0.94
N PRO A 83 6.86 -22.28 0.55
CA PRO A 83 7.06 -20.88 0.18
C PRO A 83 6.53 -20.54 -1.23
N VAL A 84 6.25 -19.26 -1.48
CA VAL A 84 5.85 -18.77 -2.81
C VAL A 84 6.70 -17.57 -3.22
N ASP A 85 7.07 -17.52 -4.50
CA ASP A 85 7.79 -16.40 -5.10
C ASP A 85 6.80 -15.40 -5.68
N VAL A 86 6.66 -14.25 -5.02
CA VAL A 86 5.68 -13.21 -5.34
C VAL A 86 6.33 -12.07 -6.12
N TYR A 87 5.65 -11.62 -7.18
CA TYR A 87 6.02 -10.43 -7.94
C TYR A 87 4.78 -9.64 -8.38
N GLY A 88 5.00 -8.43 -8.88
CA GLY A 88 3.94 -7.52 -9.30
C GLY A 88 4.03 -6.17 -8.59
N VAL A 89 2.89 -5.48 -8.49
CA VAL A 89 2.79 -4.11 -7.97
C VAL A 89 1.71 -3.99 -6.91
N VAL A 90 2.03 -3.21 -5.87
CA VAL A 90 1.05 -2.60 -4.97
C VAL A 90 1.30 -1.10 -5.01
N ALA A 91 0.27 -0.34 -5.30
CA ALA A 91 0.32 1.12 -5.36
C ALA A 91 -0.91 1.71 -4.71
N VAL A 92 -0.81 2.99 -4.34
CA VAL A 92 -1.95 3.78 -3.91
C VAL A 92 -2.16 4.94 -4.87
N ARG A 93 -3.42 5.27 -5.13
CA ARG A 93 -3.80 6.53 -5.78
C ARG A 93 -4.43 7.42 -4.76
N ASP A 94 -3.98 8.65 -4.73
CA ASP A 94 -4.46 9.63 -3.79
C ASP A 94 -4.92 10.89 -4.51
N THR A 95 -5.14 11.95 -3.74
CA THR A 95 -5.74 13.18 -4.25
C THR A 95 -4.72 14.15 -4.87
N ALA A 96 -3.43 13.87 -4.78
CA ALA A 96 -2.41 14.81 -5.27
C ALA A 96 -2.32 14.81 -6.81
N ASP A 97 -2.29 13.63 -7.43
CA ASP A 97 -2.16 13.49 -8.89
C ASP A 97 -2.89 12.29 -9.49
N ARG A 98 -3.59 11.47 -8.68
CA ARG A 98 -4.29 10.25 -9.13
C ARG A 98 -3.42 9.21 -9.84
N CYS A 99 -2.10 9.38 -9.85
CA CYS A 99 -1.16 8.44 -10.45
C CYS A 99 -0.80 7.33 -9.46
N LEU A 100 -0.16 6.26 -9.95
CA LEU A 100 0.33 5.18 -9.10
C LEU A 100 1.46 5.69 -8.20
N ASN A 101 1.20 5.79 -6.90
CA ASN A 101 2.23 5.96 -5.88
C ASN A 101 2.65 4.56 -5.40
N ILE A 102 3.75 4.04 -5.95
CA ILE A 102 4.19 2.65 -5.78
C ILE A 102 4.61 2.41 -4.33
N VAL A 103 4.09 1.34 -3.72
CA VAL A 103 4.37 0.91 -2.34
C VAL A 103 5.17 -0.40 -2.33
N PHE A 104 4.92 -1.28 -3.29
CA PHE A 104 5.66 -2.52 -3.53
C PHE A 104 5.81 -2.72 -5.03
N TYR A 105 7.00 -3.11 -5.47
CA TYR A 105 7.25 -3.53 -6.83
C TYR A 105 8.36 -4.57 -6.89
N ARG A 106 8.08 -5.67 -7.57
CA ARG A 106 9.05 -6.71 -7.91
C ARG A 106 8.76 -7.19 -9.34
N SER A 107 9.80 -7.33 -10.16
CA SER A 107 9.67 -7.98 -11.47
C SER A 107 9.61 -9.49 -11.29
N ARG A 108 9.22 -10.22 -12.35
CA ARG A 108 9.15 -11.68 -12.33
C ARG A 108 10.53 -12.34 -12.10
N GLU A 109 11.59 -11.69 -12.57
CA GLU A 109 12.98 -12.14 -12.44
C GLU A 109 13.53 -11.86 -11.05
N ASN A 110 12.91 -10.93 -10.32
CA ASN A 110 13.31 -10.49 -8.98
C ASN A 110 12.13 -10.63 -8.02
N CYS A 111 11.58 -11.85 -7.88
CA CYS A 111 10.51 -12.12 -6.92
C CYS A 111 10.97 -11.93 -5.47
N GLN A 112 10.01 -11.64 -4.59
CA GLN A 112 10.18 -11.82 -3.15
C GLN A 112 9.62 -13.18 -2.74
N THR A 113 10.44 -14.02 -2.11
CA THR A 113 9.99 -15.28 -1.53
C THR A 113 9.29 -15.02 -0.19
N LEU A 114 8.00 -15.36 -0.11
CA LEU A 114 7.23 -15.38 1.12
C LEU A 114 7.12 -16.81 1.64
N ASN A 115 7.10 -16.98 2.96
CA ASN A 115 7.03 -18.29 3.58
C ASN A 115 5.96 -18.35 4.68
N GLY A 116 5.77 -19.54 5.28
CA GLY A 116 4.72 -19.75 6.28
C GLY A 116 4.84 -18.86 7.53
N THR A 117 6.03 -18.34 7.82
CA THR A 117 6.36 -17.51 9.01
C THR A 117 6.57 -16.03 8.70
N ASP A 118 7.07 -15.70 7.50
CA ASP A 118 7.28 -14.33 7.01
C ASP A 118 6.42 -14.13 5.76
N ARG A 119 5.27 -13.48 5.95
CA ARG A 119 4.21 -13.28 4.94
C ARG A 119 4.05 -11.82 4.53
N PHE A 120 5.06 -11.00 4.83
CA PHE A 120 5.00 -9.56 4.63
C PHE A 120 5.73 -9.17 3.36
N LEU A 121 5.06 -8.38 2.52
CA LEU A 121 5.74 -7.76 1.39
C LEU A 121 6.76 -6.73 1.87
N GLU A 122 7.97 -6.80 1.31
CA GLU A 122 9.02 -5.81 1.51
C GLU A 122 8.64 -4.53 0.76
N LEU A 123 7.94 -3.65 1.46
CA LEU A 123 7.52 -2.39 0.87
C LEU A 123 8.77 -1.54 0.56
N VAL A 124 8.79 -0.97 -0.64
CA VAL A 124 9.75 0.09 -1.01
C VAL A 124 9.34 1.45 -0.44
N GLY A 125 8.21 1.48 0.28
CA GLY A 125 7.53 2.69 0.74
C GLY A 125 6.76 3.35 -0.41
N PRO A 126 5.70 4.12 -0.12
CA PRO A 126 5.15 5.00 -1.14
C PRO A 126 6.26 5.96 -1.60
N THR A 127 6.34 6.24 -2.90
CA THR A 127 7.30 7.18 -3.50
C THR A 127 7.24 8.56 -2.84
N ARG A 128 6.08 8.96 -2.32
CA ARG A 128 5.85 10.20 -1.57
C ARG A 128 4.74 9.99 -0.54
N ALA A 129 4.53 10.95 0.36
CA ALA A 129 3.42 10.87 1.31
C ALA A 129 2.06 10.73 0.58
N VAL A 130 1.15 9.93 1.15
CA VAL A 130 -0.18 9.65 0.58
C VAL A 130 -1.15 10.73 1.05
N VAL A 131 -1.58 11.61 0.14
CA VAL A 131 -2.35 12.83 0.46
C VAL A 131 -3.86 12.57 0.44
N VAL A 132 -4.52 12.88 1.55
CA VAL A 132 -5.98 12.79 1.69
C VAL A 132 -6.58 14.21 1.62
N SER A 133 -7.29 14.52 0.55
CA SER A 133 -7.98 15.81 0.43
C SER A 133 -9.20 15.88 1.36
N GLU A 134 -9.38 17.02 2.01
CA GLU A 134 -10.55 17.31 2.84
C GLU A 134 -11.79 17.72 2.03
N SER A 135 -11.57 18.22 0.81
CA SER A 135 -12.58 18.98 0.05
C SER A 135 -13.22 18.20 -1.09
N LEU A 136 -12.74 16.98 -1.37
CA LEU A 136 -13.23 16.17 -2.47
C LEU A 136 -13.71 14.79 -1.98
N PRO A 137 -14.85 14.28 -2.47
CA PRO A 137 -15.46 13.03 -2.00
C PRO A 137 -14.73 11.77 -2.50
N TYR A 138 -13.47 11.88 -2.89
CA TYR A 138 -12.74 10.84 -3.59
C TYR A 138 -11.75 10.15 -2.67
N PRO A 139 -11.93 8.85 -2.40
CA PRO A 139 -11.07 8.13 -1.49
C PRO A 139 -9.64 7.98 -2.05
N VAL A 140 -8.69 7.74 -1.15
CA VAL A 140 -7.45 7.06 -1.51
C VAL A 140 -7.81 5.63 -1.90
N THR A 141 -7.37 5.17 -3.07
CA THR A 141 -7.58 3.80 -3.54
C THR A 141 -6.27 3.03 -3.51
N VAL A 142 -6.35 1.74 -3.21
CA VAL A 142 -5.24 0.80 -3.40
C VAL A 142 -5.44 0.04 -4.70
N GLU A 143 -4.35 -0.13 -5.43
CA GLU A 143 -4.26 -0.94 -6.64
C GLU A 143 -3.21 -2.03 -6.44
N VAL A 144 -3.62 -3.27 -6.69
CA VAL A 144 -2.82 -4.47 -6.45
C VAL A 144 -2.93 -5.34 -7.69
N GLU A 145 -1.78 -5.73 -8.22
CA GLU A 145 -1.65 -6.85 -9.13
C GLU A 145 -0.44 -7.66 -8.67
N LEU A 146 -0.70 -8.77 -7.99
CA LEU A 146 0.33 -9.69 -7.50
C LEU A 146 0.16 -11.06 -8.14
N LYS A 147 1.27 -11.68 -8.49
CA LYS A 147 1.34 -13.01 -9.09
C LYS A 147 2.35 -13.87 -8.32
N VAL A 148 2.13 -15.18 -8.32
CA VAL A 148 3.10 -16.18 -7.88
C VAL A 148 3.75 -16.77 -9.12
N ARG A 149 5.09 -16.79 -9.13
CA ARG A 149 5.85 -17.45 -10.20
C ARG A 149 5.61 -18.95 -10.18
N GLY A 150 5.15 -19.51 -11.30
CA GLY A 150 4.81 -20.93 -11.43
C GLY A 150 5.91 -21.81 -12.02
N GLY A 151 6.94 -21.20 -12.62
CA GLY A 151 8.05 -21.90 -13.25
C GLY A 151 8.89 -21.01 -14.16
N ALA A 152 9.36 -21.56 -15.27
CA ALA A 152 10.25 -20.84 -16.19
C ALA A 152 9.48 -19.80 -17.03
N VAL A 153 8.24 -20.10 -17.41
CA VAL A 153 7.45 -19.29 -18.34
C VAL A 153 6.27 -18.59 -17.65
N GLU A 154 5.89 -17.41 -18.15
CA GLU A 154 4.85 -16.58 -17.53
C GLU A 154 3.46 -17.24 -17.53
N SER A 155 3.16 -18.11 -18.50
CA SER A 155 1.87 -18.82 -18.58
C SER A 155 1.64 -19.80 -17.42
N GLU A 156 2.69 -20.18 -16.70
CA GLU A 156 2.59 -21.03 -15.50
C GLU A 156 2.28 -20.22 -14.24
N ASP A 157 2.46 -18.89 -14.29
CA ASP A 157 2.27 -18.00 -13.15
C ASP A 157 0.79 -17.91 -12.79
N ARG A 158 0.55 -17.67 -11.50
CA ARG A 158 -0.81 -17.63 -10.95
C ARG A 158 -1.09 -16.28 -10.35
N CYS A 159 -2.30 -15.76 -10.57
CA CYS A 159 -2.73 -14.52 -9.94
C CYS A 159 -2.90 -14.74 -8.43
N LEU A 160 -2.07 -14.06 -7.64
CA LEU A 160 -2.13 -14.09 -6.19
C LEU A 160 -3.23 -13.16 -5.68
N SER A 161 -3.25 -11.93 -6.19
CA SER A 161 -4.19 -10.89 -5.78
C SER A 161 -4.38 -9.88 -6.90
N PHE A 162 -5.63 -9.49 -7.11
CA PHE A 162 -6.00 -8.40 -8.03
C PHE A 162 -7.01 -7.51 -7.32
N VAL A 163 -6.66 -6.27 -6.99
CA VAL A 163 -7.50 -5.37 -6.18
C VAL A 163 -7.45 -3.96 -6.74
N ALA A 164 -8.62 -3.33 -6.87
CA ALA A 164 -8.78 -1.89 -7.04
C ALA A 164 -9.91 -1.45 -6.12
N ALA A 165 -9.57 -0.82 -4.99
CA ALA A 165 -10.57 -0.53 -3.97
C ALA A 165 -10.19 0.68 -3.09
N PRO A 166 -11.18 1.42 -2.53
CA PRO A 166 -10.92 2.45 -1.54
C PRO A 166 -10.19 1.91 -0.32
N LEU A 167 -9.08 2.54 0.07
CA LEU A 167 -8.34 2.30 1.31
C LEU A 167 -8.87 3.17 2.45
N SER A 168 -9.20 4.43 2.15
CA SER A 168 -9.95 5.32 3.05
C SER A 168 -11.42 5.32 2.63
N VAL A 169 -12.36 5.14 3.56
CA VAL A 169 -13.77 5.45 3.34
C VAL A 169 -14.15 6.38 4.46
N ASP A 170 -13.94 7.67 4.25
CA ASP A 170 -14.56 8.67 5.10
C ASP A 170 -15.75 9.21 4.30
N LEU A 171 -16.88 8.47 4.35
CA LEU A 171 -18.22 9.02 4.13
C LEU A 171 -18.86 9.43 5.46
N ASP A 172 -18.04 9.70 6.49
CA ASP A 172 -18.56 10.26 7.72
C ASP A 172 -18.58 11.78 7.57
N HIS A 173 -19.70 12.27 7.06
CA HIS A 173 -20.20 13.63 7.33
C HIS A 173 -20.57 13.83 8.82
N GLN A 174 -20.14 12.95 9.71
CA GLN A 174 -20.32 13.10 11.14
C GLN A 174 -19.04 13.64 11.76
N ASN A 175 -19.19 14.79 12.39
CA ASN A 175 -18.23 15.63 13.11
C ASN A 175 -17.48 14.93 14.28
N HIS A 176 -17.13 13.66 14.15
CA HIS A 176 -16.22 13.01 15.07
C HIS A 176 -14.81 13.19 14.53
N HIS A 177 -14.18 14.30 14.92
CA HIS A 177 -12.74 14.43 14.94
C HIS A 177 -12.23 13.31 15.85
N PRO A 178 -11.69 12.18 15.36
CA PRO A 178 -11.10 11.21 16.26
C PRO A 178 -9.83 11.90 16.74
N SER A 179 -9.80 12.27 18.01
CA SER A 179 -8.62 12.82 18.68
C SER A 179 -7.55 11.74 18.92
N SER A 180 -7.67 10.57 18.28
CA SER A 180 -6.69 9.50 18.35
C SER A 180 -6.28 9.04 16.95
N SER A 181 -4.99 9.18 16.69
CA SER A 181 -4.16 8.45 15.74
C SER A 181 -4.31 6.94 16.01
N GLU A 182 -5.42 6.34 15.57
CA GLU A 182 -5.62 4.89 15.71
C GLU A 182 -5.18 4.18 14.42
N ARG A 183 -4.22 3.27 14.57
CA ARG A 183 -3.80 2.36 13.52
C ARG A 183 -4.98 1.51 13.05
N ARG A 184 -5.38 1.71 11.79
CA ARG A 184 -6.43 0.97 11.10
C ARG A 184 -5.85 -0.22 10.34
N ARG A 185 -6.66 -1.27 10.22
CA ARG A 185 -6.40 -2.41 9.33
C ARG A 185 -7.54 -2.55 8.34
N ARG A 186 -7.21 -2.83 7.09
CA ARG A 186 -8.21 -3.16 6.06
C ARG A 186 -7.73 -4.34 5.22
N SER A 187 -8.59 -5.34 5.09
CA SER A 187 -8.27 -6.59 4.41
C SER A 187 -9.05 -6.72 3.11
N TYR A 188 -8.36 -7.10 2.04
CA TYR A 188 -8.97 -7.38 0.74
C TYR A 188 -8.70 -8.82 0.36
N THR A 189 -9.78 -9.60 0.23
CA THR A 189 -9.69 -10.97 -0.27
C THR A 189 -9.93 -10.99 -1.76
N SER A 190 -8.92 -11.37 -2.52
CA SER A 190 -8.97 -11.48 -3.97
C SER A 190 -8.17 -12.69 -4.44
N LYS A 191 -8.73 -13.44 -5.40
CA LYS A 191 -8.10 -14.62 -5.99
C LYS A 191 -7.60 -15.60 -4.93
N CYS A 192 -6.29 -15.80 -4.90
CA CYS A 192 -5.62 -16.77 -4.06
C CYS A 192 -5.16 -16.18 -2.72
N SER A 193 -5.44 -14.91 -2.41
CA SER A 193 -4.93 -14.28 -1.19
C SER A 193 -5.93 -13.37 -0.46
N THR A 194 -5.61 -13.13 0.81
CA THR A 194 -6.14 -12.00 1.57
C THR A 194 -4.98 -11.08 1.89
N LEU A 195 -5.03 -9.85 1.40
CA LEU A 195 -4.04 -8.80 1.70
C LEU A 195 -4.56 -7.89 2.79
N THR A 196 -3.82 -7.75 3.89
CA THR A 196 -4.16 -6.83 4.97
C THR A 196 -3.23 -5.63 4.97
N PHE A 197 -3.81 -4.45 4.78
CA PHE A 197 -3.14 -3.16 4.85
C PHE A 197 -3.25 -2.61 6.27
N SER A 198 -2.12 -2.28 6.87
CA SER A 198 -2.05 -1.49 8.10
C SER A 198 -1.76 -0.04 7.75
N PHE A 199 -2.59 0.88 8.21
CA PHE A 199 -2.38 2.31 7.96
C PHE A 199 -2.94 3.20 9.06
N GLU A 200 -2.55 4.46 9.04
CA GLU A 200 -3.01 5.48 9.96
C GLU A 200 -3.33 6.76 9.21
N ARG A 201 -4.34 7.50 9.70
CA ARG A 201 -4.68 8.81 9.17
C ARG A 201 -4.11 9.87 10.10
N ILE A 202 -3.21 10.70 9.57
CA ILE A 202 -2.62 11.80 10.32
C ILE A 202 -3.32 13.08 9.89
N ALA A 203 -3.96 13.77 10.84
CA ALA A 203 -4.87 14.89 10.56
C ALA A 203 -4.16 16.16 10.09
N SER A 204 -2.94 16.40 10.57
CA SER A 204 -2.13 17.56 10.22
C SER A 204 -0.67 17.13 10.25
N SER A 205 -0.08 16.93 9.08
CA SER A 205 1.29 16.44 8.96
C SER A 205 2.04 17.10 7.81
N VAL A 206 3.36 17.11 7.95
CA VAL A 206 4.31 17.51 6.91
C VAL A 206 5.11 16.27 6.50
N GLU A 207 5.47 16.18 5.23
CA GLU A 207 6.40 15.16 4.77
C GLU A 207 7.81 15.54 5.24
N ALA A 208 8.49 14.62 5.93
CA ALA A 208 9.88 14.77 6.35
C ALA A 208 10.68 13.59 5.84
N THR A 209 11.88 13.85 5.32
CA THR A 209 12.81 12.81 4.88
C THR A 209 13.99 12.74 5.82
N ILE A 210 14.32 11.51 6.23
CA ILE A 210 15.44 11.23 7.12
C ILE A 210 16.45 10.39 6.33
N PHE A 211 17.68 10.90 6.21
CA PHE A 211 18.77 10.19 5.56
C PHE A 211 19.64 9.49 6.60
N ILE A 212 19.93 8.22 6.37
CA ILE A 212 20.73 7.39 7.27
C ILE A 212 21.89 6.80 6.47
N ARG A 213 23.11 6.91 7.01
CA ARG A 213 24.33 6.42 6.38
C ARG A 213 25.22 5.79 7.45
N VAL A 214 25.78 4.61 7.16
CA VAL A 214 26.87 4.03 7.94
C VAL A 214 28.15 4.81 7.60
N VAL A 215 28.69 5.55 8.57
CA VAL A 215 29.88 6.39 8.38
C VAL A 215 31.19 5.63 8.60
N GLU A 216 31.15 4.54 9.37
CA GLU A 216 32.29 3.68 9.68
C GLU A 216 31.82 2.23 9.84
N GLY A 217 32.62 1.27 9.36
CA GLY A 217 32.27 -0.15 9.33
C GLY A 217 31.31 -0.53 8.20
N SER A 218 30.84 -1.78 8.22
CA SER A 218 29.85 -2.32 7.28
C SER A 218 28.59 -2.72 8.04
N TRP A 219 27.43 -2.54 7.41
CA TRP A 219 26.20 -3.14 7.92
C TRP A 219 26.30 -4.67 7.75
N PRO A 220 25.93 -5.49 8.76
CA PRO A 220 26.06 -6.94 8.65
C PRO A 220 25.03 -7.50 7.65
N ASP A 221 25.47 -8.41 6.79
CA ASP A 221 24.58 -9.09 5.83
C ASP A 221 23.43 -9.79 6.55
N GLY A 222 22.20 -9.49 6.11
CA GLY A 222 20.98 -10.06 6.70
C GLY A 222 20.59 -9.47 8.07
N ALA A 223 21.32 -8.49 8.61
CA ALA A 223 20.91 -7.81 9.83
C ALA A 223 19.72 -6.89 9.57
N ARG A 224 18.68 -7.03 10.41
CA ARG A 224 17.50 -6.16 10.41
C ARG A 224 17.69 -5.03 11.42
N GLY A 225 17.52 -3.79 10.97
CA GLY A 225 17.51 -2.60 11.83
C GLY A 225 16.13 -1.98 11.85
N GLN A 226 15.66 -1.57 13.03
CA GLN A 226 14.44 -0.76 13.17
C GLN A 226 14.83 0.66 13.56
N ILE A 227 14.45 1.64 12.74
CA ILE A 227 14.57 3.05 13.09
C ILE A 227 13.18 3.56 13.48
N THR A 228 13.12 4.16 14.67
CA THR A 228 11.89 4.70 15.24
C THR A 228 12.12 6.18 15.51
N ALA A 229 11.26 7.05 14.99
CA ALA A 229 11.18 8.42 15.49
C ALA A 229 10.26 8.42 16.69
N LEU A 230 10.75 9.04 17.76
CA LEU A 230 9.93 9.44 18.89
C LEU A 230 9.58 10.90 18.67
N PHE A 231 8.31 11.23 18.75
CA PHE A 231 7.91 12.62 18.91
C PHE A 231 7.13 12.72 20.21
N SER A 232 7.46 13.74 21.01
CA SER A 232 6.68 14.08 22.19
C SER A 232 5.64 15.11 21.74
N PRO A 233 4.34 14.78 21.77
CA PRO A 233 3.31 15.79 21.66
C PRO A 233 3.47 16.80 22.81
N ALA A 234 2.92 18.00 22.63
CA ALA A 234 3.00 19.06 23.64
C ALA A 234 2.51 18.57 25.03
N LEU A 235 3.06 19.16 26.10
CA LEU A 235 2.91 18.76 27.51
C LEU A 235 1.58 18.05 27.86
N GLY A 236 1.65 16.75 28.18
CA GLY A 236 0.56 16.00 28.81
C GLY A 236 0.12 14.71 28.10
N GLU A 237 0.57 14.49 26.86
CA GLU A 237 0.29 13.26 26.11
C GLU A 237 1.45 12.26 26.17
N ARG A 238 1.17 10.96 25.97
CA ARG A 238 2.20 9.91 25.99
C ARG A 238 3.07 10.02 24.74
N ASP A 239 4.36 9.72 24.87
CA ASP A 239 5.26 9.62 23.72
C ASP A 239 4.69 8.62 22.70
N GLU A 240 4.47 9.08 21.48
CA GLU A 240 4.08 8.24 20.35
C GLU A 240 5.32 7.90 19.54
N SER A 241 5.51 6.61 19.27
CA SER A 241 6.63 6.11 18.50
C SER A 241 6.18 5.77 17.08
N ILE A 242 6.67 6.51 16.08
CA ILE A 242 6.46 6.17 14.67
C ILE A 242 7.64 5.32 14.21
N LYS A 243 7.34 4.09 13.78
CA LYS A 243 8.33 3.26 13.09
C LYS A 243 8.58 3.88 11.71
N LEU A 244 9.71 4.54 11.55
CA LEU A 244 10.08 5.22 10.31
C LEU A 244 10.57 4.24 9.25
N LEU A 245 11.23 3.17 9.69
CA LEU A 245 11.80 2.18 8.78
C LEU A 245 11.98 0.83 9.50
N ALA A 246 11.53 -0.25 8.85
CA ALA A 246 11.91 -1.63 9.18
C ALA A 246 12.46 -2.24 7.88
N CYS A 247 13.72 -1.94 7.54
CA CYS A 247 14.33 -2.42 6.31
C CYS A 247 15.24 -3.63 6.57
N VAL A 248 15.22 -4.54 5.60
CA VAL A 248 16.29 -5.50 5.34
C VAL A 248 17.26 -4.77 4.41
N TRP A 249 18.52 -4.63 4.81
CA TRP A 249 19.58 -4.19 3.92
C TRP A 249 20.29 -5.47 3.45
N SER A 250 20.15 -5.77 2.16
CA SER A 250 20.80 -6.88 1.45
C SER A 250 21.92 -6.36 0.58
#